data_AF-A0A154MGX9-F1
#
_entry.id   AF-A0A154MGX9-F1
#
_cell.length_a   1.000
_cell.length_b   1.000
_cell.length_c   1.000
_cell.angle_alpha   90.00
_cell.angle_beta   90.00
_cell.angle_gamma   90.00
#
_symmetry.space_group_name_H-M   'P 1'
#
loop_
_entity.id
_entity.type
_entity.pdbx_description
1 polymer ?
#
loop_
_entity_poly.entity_id
_entity_poly.type
_entity_poly.pdbx_seq_one_letter_code
_entity_poly.pdbx_strand_id
1 'polypeptide(L)'
;MSSVDGSAQLRRLLELLASGAGSEQLAHVPVDPKATELALRIRDTVAEHRRREAELAALFDTASDLARLDDPDAVLRSIVRRARALLAVDVSYLSLNDETEGNTYVRVTDGSVSALFQDIVLGMGEGLGGLVAQTARPYATADYFNDKRFHHTSSIDTGVRDEGLTAILGVPLAIGSKVIGVLFASDRTTREFSPEEVALLSSLADHAAITLDNAHLLDETRRAVAELNAANATISAHNDAMRRAEDAHDRLMDLVLRGGDLAEVAAAVADVLGGAIAVYDTDGAVLARTGGDSTLSRAAVSASRASGRAVSTEDGWLCAVQAGQEFLGSLVLGGGPSLGEADRRLFERAGVVTAVLLMQRRSVARAEDEVRGELLSDLLTAPGRNPAALLARGRRLGVDLSAPHAVLIAHSDDVSRRRLAMAAARHADLVGVHADEVVLLVRGADPGALARSVATELTSTMDCVVTVGAAGPADSPRALAEAHAEAARCVASLLALGRAGEGASMADLGFVGLLLGEHADLGAYVTATIGPVLDYDERRGTDLIGTLRAYFACGGNLTRAKDLLHVHVNTVVQRLDRIASLLGEEWQAPERALELQLALRLHRLTDDRNG
;
A
#
# COMPACT_ATOMS: atom_id res chain seq x y z
N MET A 1 39.78 -98.94 -58.38
CA MET A 1 38.34 -98.57 -58.37
C MET A 1 37.83 -98.31 -56.93
N SER A 2 38.63 -97.69 -56.05
CA SER A 2 38.28 -97.53 -54.62
C SER A 2 38.31 -96.09 -54.08
N SER A 3 38.44 -95.06 -54.93
CA SER A 3 38.51 -93.66 -54.46
C SER A 3 37.22 -92.85 -54.63
N VAL A 4 36.18 -93.40 -55.29
CA VAL A 4 34.93 -92.69 -55.58
C VAL A 4 33.95 -92.72 -54.39
N ASP A 5 34.05 -93.74 -53.53
CA ASP A 5 33.12 -93.95 -52.40
C ASP A 5 33.43 -93.05 -51.19
N GLY A 6 34.71 -92.82 -50.88
CA GLY A 6 35.12 -91.98 -49.74
C GLY A 6 34.76 -90.49 -49.88
N SER A 7 34.69 -89.96 -51.10
CA SER A 7 34.30 -88.56 -51.34
C SER A 7 32.79 -88.33 -51.11
N ALA A 8 31.95 -89.30 -51.47
CA ALA A 8 30.51 -89.24 -51.22
C ALA A 8 30.20 -89.33 -49.72
N GLN A 9 30.92 -90.20 -49.00
CA GLN A 9 30.79 -90.37 -47.54
C GLN A 9 31.28 -89.14 -46.76
N LEU A 10 32.38 -88.50 -47.18
CA LEU A 10 32.85 -87.25 -46.56
C LEU A 10 31.87 -86.09 -46.82
N ARG A 11 31.31 -85.98 -48.03
CA ARG A 11 30.26 -84.99 -48.33
C ARG A 11 29.05 -85.20 -47.43
N ARG A 12 28.62 -86.46 -47.22
CA ARG A 12 27.51 -86.79 -46.32
C ARG A 12 27.78 -86.41 -44.86
N LEU A 13 29.01 -86.60 -44.37
CA LEU A 13 29.41 -86.17 -43.02
C LEU A 13 29.33 -84.63 -42.87
N LEU A 14 29.81 -83.88 -43.87
CA LEU A 14 29.74 -82.42 -43.86
C LEU A 14 28.30 -81.89 -43.97
N GLU A 15 27.44 -82.53 -44.75
CA GLU A 15 25.99 -82.21 -44.81
C GLU A 15 25.32 -82.43 -43.45
N LEU A 16 25.64 -83.53 -42.76
CA LEU A 16 25.12 -83.83 -41.43
C LEU A 16 25.59 -82.79 -40.40
N LEU A 17 26.87 -82.38 -40.43
CA LEU A 17 27.38 -81.29 -39.60
C LEU A 17 26.66 -79.96 -39.88
N ALA A 18 26.49 -79.59 -41.15
CA ALA A 18 25.80 -78.36 -41.54
C ALA A 18 24.34 -78.35 -41.10
N SER A 19 23.69 -79.51 -41.07
CA SER A 19 22.30 -79.68 -40.61
C SER A 19 22.12 -79.77 -39.09
N GLY A 20 23.21 -79.83 -38.32
CA GLY A 20 23.16 -79.96 -36.86
C GLY A 20 22.82 -81.37 -36.34
N ALA A 21 23.18 -82.41 -37.09
CA ALA A 21 22.91 -83.80 -36.73
C ALA A 21 23.55 -84.24 -35.41
N GLY A 22 22.93 -85.23 -34.74
CA GLY A 22 23.37 -85.76 -33.45
C GLY A 22 24.68 -86.56 -33.51
N SER A 23 25.31 -86.78 -32.35
CA SER A 23 26.63 -87.45 -32.25
C SER A 23 26.59 -88.87 -32.80
N GLU A 24 25.48 -89.57 -32.53
CA GLU A 24 25.24 -90.91 -33.05
C GLU A 24 25.13 -90.89 -34.57
N GLN A 25 24.45 -89.91 -35.16
CA GLN A 25 24.27 -89.81 -36.61
C GLN A 25 25.60 -89.51 -37.33
N LEU A 26 26.48 -88.72 -36.71
CA LEU A 26 27.83 -88.45 -37.22
C LEU A 26 28.76 -89.67 -37.07
N ALA A 27 28.62 -90.44 -35.99
CA ALA A 27 29.41 -91.65 -35.74
C ALA A 27 29.06 -92.83 -36.66
N HIS A 28 27.83 -92.88 -37.20
CA HIS A 28 27.37 -93.95 -38.09
C HIS A 28 27.75 -93.77 -39.57
N VAL A 29 28.39 -92.66 -39.96
CA VAL A 29 28.88 -92.49 -41.33
C VAL A 29 30.17 -93.29 -41.51
N PRO A 30 30.28 -94.21 -42.49
CA PRO A 30 31.44 -95.10 -42.64
C PRO A 30 32.63 -94.38 -43.27
N VAL A 31 33.20 -93.40 -42.57
CA VAL A 31 34.36 -92.58 -42.98
C VAL A 31 35.59 -92.93 -42.14
N ASP A 32 36.76 -92.44 -42.57
CA ASP A 32 37.99 -92.56 -41.80
C ASP A 32 37.79 -92.05 -40.35
N PRO A 33 38.23 -92.79 -39.31
CA PRO A 33 38.01 -92.41 -37.91
C PRO A 33 38.45 -90.98 -37.56
N LYS A 34 39.50 -90.49 -38.22
CA LYS A 34 40.03 -89.15 -38.01
C LYS A 34 39.09 -88.06 -38.55
N ALA A 35 38.33 -88.34 -39.61
CA ALA A 35 37.33 -87.43 -40.15
C ALA A 35 36.10 -87.33 -39.21
N THR A 36 35.67 -88.44 -38.63
CA THR A 36 34.59 -88.47 -37.63
C THR A 36 34.99 -87.74 -36.34
N GLU A 37 36.22 -87.93 -35.86
CA GLU A 37 36.76 -87.21 -34.70
C GLU A 37 36.79 -85.68 -34.95
N LEU A 38 37.28 -85.25 -36.12
CA LEU A 38 37.32 -83.84 -36.49
C LEU A 38 35.92 -83.24 -36.60
N ALA A 39 34.95 -84.00 -37.13
CA ALA A 39 33.56 -83.59 -37.24
C ALA A 39 32.91 -83.38 -35.87
N LEU A 40 33.07 -84.33 -34.94
CA LEU A 40 32.57 -84.20 -33.58
C LEU A 40 33.19 -82.99 -32.88
N ARG A 41 34.50 -82.77 -33.03
CA ARG A 41 35.19 -81.60 -32.48
C ARG A 41 34.65 -80.27 -33.03
N ILE A 42 34.45 -80.17 -34.36
CA ILE A 42 33.85 -78.97 -34.99
C ILE A 42 32.45 -78.71 -34.45
N ARG A 43 31.62 -79.76 -34.34
CA ARG A 43 30.26 -79.63 -33.80
C ARG A 43 30.28 -79.11 -32.37
N ASP A 44 31.12 -79.69 -31.52
CA ASP A 44 31.21 -79.31 -30.11
C ASP A 44 31.64 -77.84 -29.99
N THR A 45 32.63 -77.40 -30.79
CA THR A 45 33.05 -75.99 -30.87
C THR A 45 31.94 -75.05 -31.39
N VAL A 46 31.18 -75.46 -32.42
CA VAL A 46 30.06 -74.66 -32.94
C VAL A 46 28.90 -74.59 -31.96
N ALA A 47 28.61 -75.68 -31.25
CA ALA A 47 27.59 -75.70 -30.20
C ALA A 47 27.96 -74.80 -29.03
N GLU A 48 29.24 -74.80 -28.63
CA GLU A 48 29.78 -73.90 -27.61
C GLU A 48 29.70 -72.43 -28.05
N HIS A 49 30.10 -72.10 -29.28
CA HIS A 49 29.96 -70.74 -29.81
C HIS A 49 28.51 -70.26 -29.89
N ARG A 50 27.58 -71.10 -30.35
CA ARG A 50 26.15 -70.76 -30.40
C ARG A 50 25.55 -70.56 -29.02
N ARG A 51 25.96 -71.36 -28.03
CA ARG A 51 25.55 -71.17 -26.63
C ARG A 51 26.04 -69.82 -26.11
N ARG A 52 27.30 -69.49 -26.36
CA ARG A 52 27.91 -68.22 -25.94
C ARG A 52 27.28 -67.00 -26.63
N GLU A 53 26.94 -67.13 -27.91
CA GLU A 53 26.24 -66.08 -28.68
C GLU A 53 24.80 -65.86 -28.16
N ALA A 54 24.08 -66.94 -27.83
CA ALA A 54 22.74 -66.84 -27.23
C ALA A 54 22.77 -66.22 -25.83
N GLU A 55 23.77 -66.56 -25.01
CA GLU A 55 23.99 -65.94 -23.69
C GLU A 55 24.28 -64.44 -23.81
N LEU A 56 25.17 -64.04 -24.74
CA LEU A 56 25.47 -62.63 -24.99
C LEU A 56 24.27 -61.85 -25.54
N ALA A 57 23.47 -62.45 -26.43
CA ALA A 57 22.24 -61.84 -26.94
C ALA A 57 21.22 -61.60 -25.81
N ALA A 58 21.04 -62.57 -24.92
CA ALA A 58 20.15 -62.45 -23.76
C ALA A 58 20.61 -61.33 -22.79
N LEU A 59 21.92 -61.13 -22.61
CA LEU A 59 22.48 -60.02 -21.85
C LEU A 59 22.22 -58.65 -22.51
N PHE A 60 22.37 -58.54 -23.83
CA PHE A 60 22.16 -57.29 -24.57
C PHE A 60 20.69 -56.85 -24.61
N ASP A 61 19.78 -57.79 -24.83
CA ASP A 61 18.33 -57.53 -24.75
C ASP A 61 17.95 -57.07 -23.33
N THR A 62 18.63 -57.61 -22.32
CA THR A 62 18.46 -57.22 -20.92
C THR A 62 18.92 -55.80 -20.62
N ALA A 63 20.12 -55.41 -21.06
CA ALA A 63 20.59 -54.04 -20.89
C ALA A 63 19.68 -53.02 -21.60
N SER A 64 19.15 -53.39 -22.78
CA SER A 64 18.25 -52.53 -23.56
C SER A 64 16.87 -52.35 -22.93
N ASP A 65 16.31 -53.40 -22.33
CA ASP A 65 15.04 -53.31 -21.60
C ASP A 65 15.17 -52.51 -20.30
N LEU A 66 16.29 -52.68 -19.58
CA LEU A 66 16.58 -51.96 -18.35
C LEU A 66 16.71 -50.45 -18.58
N ALA A 67 17.35 -50.05 -19.70
CA ALA A 67 17.51 -48.64 -20.07
C ALA A 67 16.20 -47.92 -20.44
N ARG A 68 15.09 -48.64 -20.65
CA ARG A 68 13.77 -48.07 -20.98
C ARG A 68 12.87 -47.87 -19.76
N LEU A 69 13.30 -48.31 -18.58
CA LEU A 69 12.53 -48.17 -17.35
C LEU A 69 12.89 -46.84 -16.68
N ASP A 70 11.88 -45.98 -16.49
CA ASP A 70 12.03 -44.68 -15.82
C ASP A 70 11.95 -44.76 -14.29
N ASP A 71 11.59 -45.92 -13.73
CA ASP A 71 11.43 -46.15 -12.29
C ASP A 71 12.61 -46.97 -11.73
N PRO A 72 13.44 -46.41 -10.82
CA PRO A 72 14.54 -47.11 -10.18
C PRO A 72 14.13 -48.44 -9.52
N ASP A 73 12.95 -48.52 -8.89
CA ASP A 73 12.50 -49.74 -8.23
C ASP A 73 12.02 -50.81 -9.24
N ALA A 74 11.52 -50.40 -10.41
CA ALA A 74 11.23 -51.30 -11.51
C ALA A 74 12.52 -51.86 -12.15
N VAL A 75 13.55 -51.01 -12.31
CA VAL A 75 14.88 -51.41 -12.80
C VAL A 75 15.48 -52.47 -11.89
N LEU A 76 15.52 -52.22 -10.57
CA LEU A 76 16.07 -53.16 -9.58
C LEU A 76 15.35 -54.52 -9.58
N ARG A 77 14.01 -54.53 -9.62
CA ARG A 77 13.21 -55.77 -9.73
C ARG A 77 13.48 -56.55 -11.00
N SER A 78 13.67 -55.85 -12.11
CA SER A 78 14.02 -56.48 -13.39
C SER A 78 15.42 -57.10 -13.33
N ILE A 79 16.42 -56.43 -12.76
CA ILE A 79 17.79 -56.94 -12.61
C ILE A 79 17.81 -58.24 -11.81
N VAL A 80 17.20 -58.25 -10.63
CA VAL A 80 17.22 -59.40 -9.72
C VAL A 80 16.49 -60.60 -10.32
N ARG A 81 15.32 -60.39 -10.94
CA ARG A 81 14.57 -61.45 -11.64
C ARG A 81 15.39 -62.07 -12.77
N ARG A 82 16.13 -61.25 -13.52
CA ARG A 82 16.95 -61.71 -14.65
C ARG A 82 18.21 -62.42 -14.18
N ALA A 83 18.87 -61.94 -13.12
CA ALA A 83 19.99 -62.62 -12.49
C ALA A 83 19.62 -64.04 -12.08
N ARG A 84 18.44 -64.21 -11.45
CA ARG A 84 17.90 -65.52 -11.08
C ARG A 84 17.68 -66.43 -12.30
N ALA A 85 17.05 -65.91 -13.35
CA ALA A 85 16.73 -66.68 -14.56
C ALA A 85 17.99 -67.07 -15.36
N LEU A 86 18.96 -66.16 -15.49
CA LEU A 86 20.19 -66.36 -16.26
C LEU A 86 21.11 -67.41 -15.64
N LEU A 87 21.25 -67.43 -14.31
CA LEU A 87 22.10 -68.38 -13.60
C LEU A 87 21.34 -69.66 -13.16
N ALA A 88 20.03 -69.71 -13.39
CA ALA A 88 19.14 -70.78 -12.92
C ALA A 88 19.37 -71.12 -11.44
N VAL A 89 19.26 -70.09 -10.58
CA VAL A 89 19.43 -70.20 -9.12
C VAL A 89 18.08 -70.09 -8.40
N ASP A 90 18.03 -70.60 -7.17
CA ASP A 90 16.83 -70.55 -6.34
C ASP A 90 16.40 -69.12 -6.00
N VAL A 91 17.37 -68.28 -5.62
CA VAL A 91 17.16 -66.91 -5.11
C VAL A 91 18.18 -65.96 -5.73
N SER A 92 17.73 -64.76 -6.11
CA SER A 92 18.61 -63.62 -6.36
C SER A 92 18.13 -62.43 -5.53
N TYR A 93 19.06 -61.58 -5.12
CA TYR A 93 18.75 -60.36 -4.40
C TYR A 93 19.81 -59.30 -4.64
N LEU A 94 19.49 -58.06 -4.31
CA LEU A 94 20.37 -56.92 -4.47
C LEU A 94 20.36 -56.08 -3.19
N SER A 95 21.54 -55.74 -2.70
CA SER A 95 21.72 -54.76 -1.63
C SER A 95 22.23 -53.43 -2.16
N LEU A 96 21.79 -52.34 -1.53
CA LEU A 96 22.30 -50.99 -1.80
C LEU A 96 22.97 -50.44 -0.55
N ASN A 97 24.02 -49.64 -0.77
CA ASN A 97 24.74 -48.98 0.30
C ASN A 97 24.09 -47.64 0.63
N ASP A 98 23.86 -47.38 1.91
CA ASP A 98 23.49 -46.08 2.44
C ASP A 98 24.73 -45.39 3.02
N GLU A 99 25.25 -44.39 2.32
CA GLU A 99 26.44 -43.65 2.75
C GLU A 99 26.16 -42.70 3.92
N THR A 100 24.91 -42.31 4.14
CA THR A 100 24.54 -41.40 5.22
C THR A 100 24.48 -42.12 6.56
N GLU A 101 23.96 -43.35 6.55
CA GLU A 101 23.87 -44.19 7.76
C GLU A 101 25.06 -45.15 7.92
N GLY A 102 25.89 -45.32 6.89
CA GLY A 102 27.07 -46.20 6.92
C GLY A 102 26.72 -47.69 6.90
N ASN A 103 25.56 -48.04 6.33
CA ASN A 103 24.98 -49.38 6.33
C ASN A 103 24.71 -49.88 4.91
N THR A 104 24.44 -51.18 4.73
CA THR A 104 23.92 -51.75 3.49
C THR A 104 22.63 -52.48 3.79
N TYR A 105 21.65 -52.43 2.90
CA TYR A 105 20.35 -53.05 3.13
C TYR A 105 19.86 -53.77 1.89
N VAL A 106 19.11 -54.85 2.09
CA VAL A 106 18.49 -55.59 0.98
C VAL A 106 17.37 -54.72 0.41
N ARG A 107 17.51 -54.31 -0.86
CA ARG A 107 16.53 -53.42 -1.51
C ARG A 107 15.47 -54.22 -2.27
N VAL A 108 15.88 -55.28 -2.96
CA VAL A 108 15.00 -56.11 -3.79
C VAL A 108 15.45 -57.57 -3.76
N THR A 109 14.48 -58.49 -3.73
CA THR A 109 14.68 -59.94 -3.83
C THR A 109 13.79 -60.55 -4.92
N ASP A 110 14.20 -61.70 -5.47
CA ASP A 110 13.38 -62.56 -6.33
C ASP A 110 13.64 -64.03 -5.97
N GLY A 111 12.57 -64.81 -5.72
CA GLY A 111 12.67 -66.20 -5.27
C GLY A 111 12.82 -66.40 -3.75
N SER A 112 12.90 -65.29 -2.99
CA SER A 112 12.93 -65.31 -1.52
C SER A 112 11.59 -65.73 -0.92
N VAL A 113 11.64 -66.53 0.15
CA VAL A 113 10.46 -66.98 0.91
C VAL A 113 10.43 -66.46 2.35
N SER A 114 11.52 -65.84 2.83
CA SER A 114 11.62 -65.22 4.15
C SER A 114 11.31 -63.73 4.11
N ALA A 115 10.36 -63.29 4.95
CA ALA A 115 10.13 -61.87 5.20
C ALA A 115 11.26 -61.24 6.04
N LEU A 116 11.84 -62.00 6.97
CA LEU A 116 12.98 -61.56 7.78
C LEU A 116 14.20 -61.23 6.92
N PHE A 117 14.40 -61.98 5.83
CA PHE A 117 15.51 -61.77 4.90
C PHE A 117 15.36 -60.50 4.04
N GLN A 118 14.13 -60.06 3.79
CA GLN A 118 13.84 -58.89 2.94
C GLN A 118 14.09 -57.56 3.65
N ASP A 119 13.99 -57.53 4.98
CA ASP A 119 14.11 -56.31 5.80
C ASP A 119 15.48 -56.16 6.49
N ILE A 120 16.49 -56.92 6.05
CA ILE A 120 17.81 -56.90 6.69
C ILE A 120 18.58 -55.61 6.36
N VAL A 121 18.99 -54.89 7.41
CA VAL A 121 19.96 -53.79 7.39
C VAL A 121 21.24 -54.24 8.09
N LEU A 122 22.39 -54.00 7.47
CA LEU A 122 23.70 -54.54 7.85
C LEU A 122 24.75 -53.45 7.97
N GLY A 123 25.71 -53.66 8.87
CA GLY A 123 26.92 -52.83 8.92
C GLY A 123 27.79 -53.04 7.67
N MET A 124 28.42 -51.97 7.19
CA MET A 124 29.35 -52.05 6.07
C MET A 124 30.52 -53.01 6.40
N GLY A 125 30.70 -54.01 5.54
CA GLY A 125 31.81 -54.96 5.63
C GLY A 125 31.51 -56.31 6.30
N GLU A 126 30.26 -56.54 6.72
CA GLU A 126 29.81 -57.82 7.26
C GLU A 126 29.40 -58.83 6.17
N GLY A 127 29.63 -60.12 6.42
CA GLY A 127 29.24 -61.23 5.54
C GLY A 127 29.94 -61.25 4.17
N LEU A 128 29.45 -62.10 3.26
CA LEU A 128 29.96 -62.19 1.89
C LEU A 128 29.78 -60.87 1.12
N GLY A 129 28.62 -60.22 1.29
CA GLY A 129 28.31 -58.94 0.65
C GLY A 129 29.29 -57.83 1.05
N GLY A 130 29.60 -57.72 2.34
CA GLY A 130 30.59 -56.78 2.84
C GLY A 130 31.99 -57.03 2.31
N LEU A 131 32.40 -58.29 2.10
CA LEU A 131 33.67 -58.63 1.48
C LEU A 131 33.72 -58.18 0.00
N VAL A 132 32.64 -58.43 -0.75
CA VAL A 132 32.50 -57.99 -2.14
C VAL A 132 32.56 -56.47 -2.25
N ALA A 133 31.85 -55.75 -1.38
CA ALA A 133 31.81 -54.30 -1.36
C ALA A 133 33.19 -53.68 -1.03
N GLN A 134 33.91 -54.22 -0.04
CA GLN A 134 35.24 -53.72 0.36
C GLN A 134 36.32 -53.97 -0.70
N THR A 135 36.27 -55.13 -1.36
CA THR A 135 37.31 -55.54 -2.32
C THR A 135 37.02 -55.10 -3.74
N ALA A 136 35.78 -54.69 -4.03
CA ALA A 136 35.25 -54.44 -5.38
C ALA A 136 35.50 -55.64 -6.33
N ARG A 137 35.41 -56.86 -5.82
CA ARG A 137 35.66 -58.11 -6.57
C ARG A 137 34.55 -59.13 -6.34
N PRO A 138 34.24 -59.98 -7.33
CA PRO A 138 33.27 -61.03 -7.17
C PRO A 138 33.78 -62.13 -6.22
N TYR A 139 32.89 -62.65 -5.36
CA TYR A 139 33.19 -63.77 -4.46
C TYR A 139 32.07 -64.82 -4.50
N ALA A 140 32.47 -66.09 -4.61
CA ALA A 140 31.57 -67.24 -4.59
C ALA A 140 31.93 -68.17 -3.43
N THR A 141 30.91 -68.69 -2.73
CA THR A 141 31.03 -69.75 -1.74
C THR A 141 30.07 -70.89 -2.07
N ALA A 142 30.56 -72.12 -1.99
CA ALA A 142 29.75 -73.31 -2.21
C ALA A 142 28.97 -73.75 -0.95
N ASP A 143 29.45 -73.32 0.22
CA ASP A 143 28.85 -73.57 1.52
C ASP A 143 29.17 -72.39 2.45
N TYR A 144 28.18 -71.50 2.58
CA TYR A 144 28.31 -70.25 3.31
C TYR A 144 28.76 -70.47 4.75
N PHE A 145 28.14 -71.38 5.51
CA PHE A 145 28.41 -71.53 6.96
C PHE A 145 29.78 -72.14 7.26
N ASN A 146 30.39 -72.83 6.29
CA ASN A 146 31.71 -73.45 6.44
C ASN A 146 32.86 -72.59 5.90
N ASP A 147 32.57 -71.44 5.27
CA ASP A 147 33.56 -70.60 4.61
C ASP A 147 34.11 -69.49 5.52
N LYS A 148 35.38 -69.62 5.92
CA LYS A 148 36.03 -68.69 6.85
C LYS A 148 36.62 -67.44 6.19
N ARG A 149 36.38 -67.20 4.89
CA ARG A 149 36.99 -66.09 4.14
C ARG A 149 36.36 -64.72 4.44
N PHE A 150 35.18 -64.67 5.03
CA PHE A 150 34.46 -63.44 5.38
C PHE A 150 33.98 -63.48 6.83
N HIS A 151 33.56 -62.33 7.35
CA HIS A 151 33.14 -62.20 8.74
C HIS A 151 31.67 -62.59 8.90
N HIS A 152 31.42 -63.70 9.60
CA HIS A 152 30.08 -64.14 9.97
C HIS A 152 29.55 -63.32 11.15
N THR A 153 28.37 -62.71 10.99
CA THR A 153 27.68 -61.98 12.06
C THR A 153 26.34 -62.64 12.36
N SER A 154 25.88 -62.53 13.61
CA SER A 154 24.65 -63.18 14.06
C SER A 154 23.41 -62.69 13.31
N SER A 155 23.38 -61.43 12.87
CA SER A 155 22.33 -60.85 12.05
C SER A 155 22.25 -61.51 10.66
N ILE A 156 23.37 -61.56 9.93
CA ILE A 156 23.44 -62.13 8.58
C ILE A 156 23.18 -63.63 8.60
N ASP A 157 23.85 -64.35 9.51
CA ASP A 157 23.74 -65.79 9.61
C ASP A 157 22.32 -66.24 9.95
N THR A 158 21.57 -65.42 10.72
CA THR A 158 20.16 -65.70 11.00
C THR A 158 19.30 -65.55 9.74
N GLY A 159 19.49 -64.47 8.99
CA GLY A 159 18.78 -64.26 7.72
C GLY A 159 19.07 -65.33 6.67
N VAL A 160 20.36 -65.63 6.46
CA VAL A 160 20.83 -66.66 5.52
C VAL A 160 20.28 -68.04 5.90
N ARG A 161 20.24 -68.35 7.20
CA ARG A 161 19.70 -69.63 7.70
C ARG A 161 18.18 -69.72 7.55
N ASP A 162 17.47 -68.62 7.78
CA ASP A 162 16.01 -68.55 7.64
C ASP A 162 15.56 -68.69 6.19
N GLU A 163 16.27 -68.06 5.25
CA GLU A 163 16.03 -68.22 3.79
C GLU A 163 16.52 -69.57 3.24
N GLY A 164 17.40 -70.25 3.99
CA GLY A 164 17.96 -71.55 3.66
C GLY A 164 19.06 -71.51 2.59
N LEU A 165 19.77 -70.39 2.46
CA LEU A 165 20.83 -70.23 1.46
C LEU A 165 22.09 -70.99 1.88
N THR A 166 22.64 -71.78 0.95
CA THR A 166 23.86 -72.59 1.17
C THR A 166 25.00 -72.12 0.27
N ALA A 167 24.77 -72.04 -1.04
CA ALA A 167 25.75 -71.51 -1.99
C ALA A 167 25.39 -70.07 -2.35
N ILE A 168 26.37 -69.15 -2.31
CA ILE A 168 26.15 -67.73 -2.57
C ILE A 168 27.28 -67.18 -3.45
N LEU A 169 26.90 -66.53 -4.55
CA LEU A 169 27.75 -65.70 -5.39
C LEU A 169 27.32 -64.24 -5.21
N GLY A 170 28.27 -63.38 -4.84
CA GLY A 170 28.09 -61.93 -4.80
C GLY A 170 29.03 -61.23 -5.78
N VAL A 171 28.50 -60.26 -6.53
CA VAL A 171 29.27 -59.41 -7.45
C VAL A 171 28.98 -57.93 -7.18
N PRO A 172 29.99 -57.05 -7.29
CA PRO A 172 29.82 -55.63 -6.95
C PRO A 172 28.98 -54.91 -8.01
N LEU A 173 28.11 -54.00 -7.56
CA LEU A 173 27.51 -52.97 -8.41
C LEU A 173 28.40 -51.72 -8.28
N ALA A 174 29.24 -51.46 -9.27
CA ALA A 174 30.25 -50.42 -9.21
C ALA A 174 30.08 -49.36 -10.31
N ILE A 175 30.27 -48.10 -9.95
CA ILE A 175 30.35 -46.95 -10.87
C ILE A 175 31.72 -46.31 -10.67
N GLY A 176 32.58 -46.43 -11.68
CA GLY A 176 33.98 -46.01 -11.56
C GLY A 176 34.70 -46.75 -10.44
N SER A 177 35.12 -46.02 -9.40
CA SER A 177 35.78 -46.59 -8.21
C SER A 177 34.84 -46.83 -7.02
N LYS A 178 33.55 -46.50 -7.14
CA LYS A 178 32.57 -46.54 -6.05
C LYS A 178 31.66 -47.76 -6.17
N VAL A 179 31.57 -48.57 -5.13
CA VAL A 179 30.60 -49.68 -5.05
C VAL A 179 29.30 -49.16 -4.42
N ILE A 180 28.23 -49.13 -5.20
CA ILE A 180 26.90 -48.66 -4.77
C ILE A 180 26.03 -49.76 -4.16
N GLY A 181 26.43 -51.03 -4.32
CA GLY A 181 25.69 -52.18 -3.83
C GLY A 181 26.30 -53.51 -4.25
N VAL A 182 25.59 -54.61 -4.00
CA VAL A 182 26.02 -55.96 -4.38
C VAL A 182 24.82 -56.72 -4.97
N LEU A 183 25.04 -57.40 -6.08
CA LEU A 183 24.08 -58.30 -6.70
C LEU A 183 24.45 -59.75 -6.35
N PHE A 184 23.45 -60.53 -5.93
CA PHE A 184 23.64 -61.89 -5.45
C PHE A 184 22.86 -62.91 -6.27
N ALA A 185 23.45 -64.09 -6.41
CA ALA A 185 22.81 -65.30 -6.90
C ALA A 185 23.06 -66.42 -5.89
N SER A 186 22.03 -67.16 -5.48
CA SER A 186 22.13 -68.09 -4.35
C SER A 186 21.25 -69.32 -4.53
N ASP A 187 21.77 -70.46 -4.09
CA ASP A 187 21.07 -71.74 -4.06
C ASP A 187 20.93 -72.27 -2.63
N ARG A 188 19.85 -73.00 -2.39
CA ARG A 188 19.61 -73.66 -1.10
C ARG A 188 20.40 -74.95 -0.94
N THR A 189 21.05 -75.42 -2.01
CA THR A 189 21.96 -76.57 -2.03
C THR A 189 23.41 -76.15 -2.26
N THR A 190 24.35 -77.01 -1.85
CA THR A 190 25.78 -76.83 -2.16
C THR A 190 26.00 -76.82 -3.68
N ARG A 191 26.66 -75.77 -4.20
CA ARG A 191 26.97 -75.58 -5.62
C ARG A 191 28.27 -74.81 -5.79
N GLU A 192 29.13 -75.25 -6.72
CA GLU A 192 30.26 -74.44 -7.17
C GLU A 192 29.86 -73.60 -8.37
N PHE A 193 30.05 -72.28 -8.30
CA PHE A 193 29.83 -71.37 -9.42
C PHE A 193 31.04 -71.38 -10.35
N SER A 194 30.82 -71.68 -11.62
CA SER A 194 31.84 -71.67 -12.66
C SER A 194 32.32 -70.25 -12.99
N PRO A 195 33.54 -70.08 -13.55
CA PRO A 195 34.03 -68.78 -13.98
C PRO A 195 33.12 -68.07 -15.00
N GLU A 196 32.38 -68.84 -15.80
CA GLU A 196 31.45 -68.30 -16.80
C GLU A 196 30.19 -67.72 -16.13
N GLU A 197 29.66 -68.37 -15.09
CA GLU A 197 28.53 -67.86 -14.30
C GLU A 197 28.92 -66.62 -13.51
N VAL A 198 30.13 -66.57 -12.95
CA VAL A 198 30.67 -65.38 -12.29
C VAL A 198 30.76 -64.22 -13.27
N ALA A 199 31.34 -64.45 -14.47
CA ALA A 199 31.46 -63.43 -15.50
C ALA A 199 30.08 -62.93 -15.99
N LEU A 200 29.11 -63.83 -16.12
CA LEU A 200 27.74 -63.50 -16.52
C LEU A 200 27.06 -62.57 -15.52
N LEU A 201 27.12 -62.91 -14.22
CA LEU A 201 26.51 -62.09 -13.18
C LEU A 201 27.24 -60.75 -13.03
N SER A 202 28.57 -60.73 -13.12
CA SER A 202 29.37 -59.49 -13.11
C SER A 202 28.99 -58.56 -14.26
N SER A 203 28.83 -59.08 -15.49
CA SER A 203 28.41 -58.26 -16.63
C SER A 203 27.01 -57.66 -16.43
N LEU A 204 26.08 -58.42 -15.87
CA LEU A 204 24.75 -57.92 -15.52
C LEU A 204 24.84 -56.83 -14.43
N ALA A 205 25.71 -57.00 -13.45
CA ALA A 205 25.94 -56.04 -12.37
C ALA A 205 26.53 -54.72 -12.89
N ASP A 206 27.48 -54.77 -13.82
CA ASP A 206 28.06 -53.57 -14.45
C ASP A 206 26.99 -52.77 -15.21
N HIS A 207 26.14 -53.45 -15.99
CA HIS A 207 25.02 -52.80 -16.69
C HIS A 207 23.95 -52.25 -15.73
N ALA A 208 23.65 -52.99 -14.67
CA ALA A 208 22.75 -52.55 -13.62
C ALA A 208 23.25 -51.27 -12.94
N ALA A 209 24.54 -51.22 -12.57
CA ALA A 209 25.13 -50.06 -11.91
C ALA A 209 25.02 -48.79 -12.75
N ILE A 210 25.33 -48.86 -14.06
CA ILE A 210 25.19 -47.74 -14.99
C ILE A 210 23.73 -47.28 -15.12
N THR A 211 22.80 -48.24 -15.21
CA THR A 211 21.36 -47.93 -15.38
C THR A 211 20.80 -47.24 -14.13
N LEU A 212 21.19 -47.69 -12.94
CA LEU A 212 20.78 -47.09 -11.66
C LEU A 212 21.34 -45.67 -11.50
N ASP A 213 22.60 -45.44 -11.88
CA ASP A 213 23.21 -44.10 -11.85
C ASP A 213 22.46 -43.11 -12.75
N ASN A 214 22.18 -43.52 -13.98
CA ASN A 214 21.45 -42.70 -14.95
C ASN A 214 20.03 -42.38 -14.46
N ALA A 215 19.32 -43.35 -13.89
CA ALA A 215 17.99 -43.13 -13.35
C ALA A 215 18.01 -42.15 -12.17
N HIS A 216 18.99 -42.27 -11.27
CA HIS A 216 19.18 -41.36 -10.15
C HIS A 216 19.49 -39.93 -10.61
N LEU A 217 20.44 -39.77 -11.54
CA LEU A 217 20.84 -38.47 -12.08
C LEU A 217 19.69 -37.77 -12.83
N LEU A 218 18.89 -38.53 -13.58
CA LEU A 218 17.71 -38.01 -14.27
C LEU A 218 16.63 -37.53 -13.28
N ASP A 219 16.39 -38.28 -12.20
CA ASP A 219 15.44 -37.90 -11.15
C ASP A 219 15.90 -36.63 -10.41
N GLU A 220 17.18 -36.55 -10.04
CA GLU A 220 17.77 -35.36 -9.41
C GLU A 220 17.65 -34.11 -10.32
N THR A 221 17.99 -34.26 -11.61
CA THR A 221 17.88 -33.17 -12.58
C THR A 221 16.43 -32.70 -12.74
N ARG A 222 15.47 -33.64 -12.80
CA ARG A 222 14.04 -33.31 -12.90
C ARG A 222 13.54 -32.54 -11.67
N ARG A 223 13.96 -32.95 -10.46
CA ARG A 223 13.64 -32.22 -9.22
C ARG A 223 14.22 -30.82 -9.23
N ALA A 224 15.49 -30.67 -9.57
CA ALA A 224 16.15 -29.36 -9.63
C ALA A 224 15.47 -28.41 -10.63
N VAL A 225 15.06 -28.91 -11.81
CA VAL A 225 14.31 -28.11 -12.80
C VAL A 225 12.93 -27.70 -12.27
N ALA A 226 12.22 -28.59 -11.59
CA ALA A 226 10.92 -28.29 -11.01
C ALA A 226 11.00 -27.20 -9.93
N GLU A 227 12.00 -27.28 -9.04
CA GLU A 227 12.26 -26.27 -8.01
C GLU A 227 12.62 -24.91 -8.62
N LEU A 228 13.51 -24.91 -9.63
CA LEU A 228 13.90 -23.69 -10.33
C LEU A 228 12.70 -23.01 -11.02
N ASN A 229 11.82 -23.79 -11.65
CA ASN A 229 10.61 -23.27 -12.28
C ASN A 229 9.64 -22.66 -11.26
N ALA A 230 9.46 -23.28 -10.09
CA ALA A 230 8.63 -22.75 -9.02
C ALA A 230 9.20 -21.44 -8.44
N ALA A 231 10.51 -21.38 -8.24
CA ALA A 231 11.21 -20.18 -7.79
C ALA A 231 11.08 -19.05 -8.83
N ASN A 232 11.32 -19.34 -10.12
CA ASN A 232 11.18 -18.38 -11.21
C ASN A 232 9.74 -17.85 -11.36
N ALA A 233 8.73 -18.71 -11.19
CA ALA A 233 7.33 -18.28 -11.22
C ALA A 233 7.03 -17.28 -10.10
N THR A 234 7.56 -17.53 -8.90
CA THR A 234 7.40 -16.63 -7.73
C THR A 234 8.09 -15.28 -7.97
N ILE A 235 9.33 -15.29 -8.46
CA ILE A 235 10.09 -14.07 -8.80
C ILE A 235 9.39 -13.28 -9.91
N SER A 236 8.89 -13.95 -10.95
CA SER A 236 8.19 -13.29 -12.06
C SER A 236 6.92 -12.61 -11.59
N ALA A 237 6.11 -13.29 -10.76
CA ALA A 237 4.90 -12.71 -10.18
C ALA A 237 5.21 -11.49 -9.29
N HIS A 238 6.31 -11.55 -8.52
CA HIS A 238 6.77 -10.42 -7.72
C HIS A 238 7.21 -9.23 -8.58
N ASN A 239 8.01 -9.48 -9.63
CA ASN A 239 8.48 -8.45 -10.55
C ASN A 239 7.33 -7.79 -11.32
N ASP A 240 6.33 -8.56 -11.78
CA ASP A 240 5.17 -7.99 -12.46
C ASP A 240 4.32 -7.14 -11.52
N ALA A 241 4.17 -7.53 -10.26
CA ALA A 241 3.49 -6.70 -9.25
C ALA A 241 4.26 -5.40 -8.97
N MET A 242 5.58 -5.47 -8.87
CA MET A 242 6.44 -4.31 -8.65
C MET A 242 6.39 -3.33 -9.83
N ARG A 243 6.49 -3.85 -11.06
CA ARG A 243 6.39 -3.06 -12.30
C ARG A 243 5.04 -2.35 -12.41
N ARG A 244 3.92 -3.02 -12.12
CA ARG A 244 2.60 -2.37 -12.10
C ARG A 244 2.53 -1.20 -11.10
N ALA A 245 3.15 -1.35 -9.93
CA ALA A 245 3.17 -0.30 -8.92
C ALA A 245 4.07 0.88 -9.32
N GLU A 246 5.16 0.64 -10.05
CA GLU A 246 6.03 1.67 -10.62
C GLU A 246 5.34 2.41 -11.77
N ASP A 247 4.79 1.70 -12.75
CA ASP A 247 4.06 2.30 -13.88
C ASP A 247 2.88 3.17 -13.41
N ALA A 248 2.16 2.72 -12.38
CA ALA A 248 1.08 3.49 -11.78
C ALA A 248 1.62 4.73 -11.03
N HIS A 249 2.76 4.64 -10.36
CA HIS A 249 3.39 5.80 -9.73
C HIS A 249 3.83 6.84 -10.76
N ASP A 250 4.48 6.43 -11.84
CA ASP A 250 4.93 7.32 -12.91
C ASP A 250 3.75 8.03 -13.58
N ARG A 251 2.65 7.31 -13.81
CA ARG A 251 1.41 7.88 -14.32
C ARG A 251 0.82 8.94 -13.38
N LEU A 252 0.83 8.68 -12.07
CA LEU A 252 0.37 9.65 -11.07
C LEU A 252 1.27 10.89 -11.02
N MET A 253 2.59 10.71 -11.13
CA MET A 253 3.54 11.83 -11.15
C MET A 253 3.42 12.67 -12.42
N ASP A 254 3.21 12.05 -13.58
CA ASP A 254 2.98 12.76 -14.84
C ASP A 254 1.70 13.61 -14.79
N LEU A 255 0.64 13.15 -14.12
CA LEU A 255 -0.55 13.97 -13.85
C LEU A 255 -0.21 15.23 -13.05
N VAL A 256 0.59 15.09 -11.98
CA VAL A 256 1.02 16.25 -11.18
C VAL A 256 1.85 17.23 -12.01
N LEU A 257 2.80 16.73 -12.80
CA LEU A 257 3.69 17.57 -13.63
C LEU A 257 2.94 18.34 -14.71
N ARG A 258 1.83 17.79 -15.23
CA ARG A 258 0.96 18.46 -16.20
C ARG A 258 -0.03 19.44 -15.56
N GLY A 259 -0.02 19.58 -14.24
CA GLY A 259 -0.94 20.42 -13.49
C GLY A 259 -2.33 19.81 -13.34
N GLY A 260 -2.43 18.48 -13.33
CA GLY A 260 -3.68 17.77 -13.11
C GLY A 260 -4.26 18.02 -11.73
N ASP A 261 -5.56 17.78 -11.58
CA ASP A 261 -6.29 18.04 -10.35
C ASP A 261 -6.47 16.81 -9.45
N LEU A 262 -7.06 17.02 -8.27
CA LEU A 262 -7.31 15.95 -7.30
C LEU A 262 -8.32 14.90 -7.81
N ALA A 263 -9.23 15.28 -8.71
CA ALA A 263 -10.21 14.36 -9.27
C ALA A 263 -9.58 13.43 -10.30
N GLU A 264 -8.67 13.94 -11.13
CA GLU A 264 -7.90 13.13 -12.08
C GLU A 264 -6.98 12.12 -11.37
N VAL A 265 -6.30 12.56 -10.29
CA VAL A 265 -5.51 11.64 -9.47
C VAL A 265 -6.39 10.59 -8.80
N ALA A 266 -7.53 11.00 -8.21
CA ALA A 266 -8.46 10.06 -7.60
C ALA A 266 -8.97 9.02 -8.61
N ALA A 267 -9.29 9.45 -9.84
CA ALA A 267 -9.72 8.57 -10.93
C ALA A 267 -8.62 7.60 -11.36
N ALA A 268 -7.39 8.08 -11.54
CA ALA A 268 -6.26 7.23 -11.91
C ALA A 268 -5.95 6.17 -10.84
N VAL A 269 -6.05 6.51 -9.55
CA VAL A 269 -5.88 5.55 -8.45
C VAL A 269 -7.03 4.55 -8.42
N ALA A 270 -8.28 5.02 -8.61
CA ALA A 270 -9.46 4.17 -8.66
C ALA A 270 -9.39 3.14 -9.80
N ASP A 271 -8.94 3.56 -10.99
CA ASP A 271 -8.76 2.69 -12.16
C ASP A 271 -7.76 1.56 -11.91
N VAL A 272 -6.68 1.84 -11.16
CA VAL A 272 -5.64 0.83 -10.89
C VAL A 272 -6.04 -0.09 -9.74
N LEU A 273 -6.64 0.45 -8.68
CA LEU A 273 -6.98 -0.30 -7.47
C LEU A 273 -8.36 -0.96 -7.51
N GLY A 274 -9.20 -0.64 -8.50
CA GLY A 274 -10.52 -1.25 -8.69
C GLY A 274 -11.52 -0.90 -7.59
N GLY A 275 -11.46 0.33 -7.05
CA GLY A 275 -12.32 0.79 -5.96
C GLY A 275 -12.62 2.28 -6.03
N ALA A 276 -13.50 2.75 -5.15
CA ALA A 276 -13.86 4.16 -5.08
C ALA A 276 -12.80 4.95 -4.30
N ILE A 277 -12.37 6.11 -4.80
CA ILE A 277 -11.42 6.99 -4.12
C ILE A 277 -12.12 8.27 -3.70
N ALA A 278 -11.85 8.70 -2.47
CA ALA A 278 -12.23 10.01 -1.96
C ALA A 278 -11.04 10.72 -1.30
N VAL A 279 -10.90 12.01 -1.59
CA VAL A 279 -9.91 12.90 -0.98
C VAL A 279 -10.65 13.87 -0.07
N TYR A 280 -10.18 14.01 1.15
CA TYR A 280 -10.72 14.91 2.17
C TYR A 280 -9.68 15.94 2.57
N ASP A 281 -10.13 17.14 2.94
CA ASP A 281 -9.28 18.14 3.57
C ASP A 281 -9.03 17.84 5.06
N THR A 282 -8.43 18.79 5.77
CA THR A 282 -8.15 18.66 7.21
C THR A 282 -9.38 18.71 8.09
N ASP A 283 -10.46 19.33 7.62
CA ASP A 283 -11.72 19.52 8.34
C ASP A 283 -12.73 18.39 8.05
N GLY A 284 -12.39 17.51 7.10
CA GLY A 284 -13.22 16.38 6.69
C GLY A 284 -14.18 16.70 5.55
N ALA A 285 -14.04 17.85 4.89
CA ALA A 285 -14.78 18.15 3.68
C ALA A 285 -14.20 17.38 2.48
N VAL A 286 -15.06 16.94 1.58
CA VAL A 286 -14.66 16.18 0.38
C VAL A 286 -14.09 17.13 -0.67
N LEU A 287 -12.84 16.91 -1.07
CA LEU A 287 -12.16 17.66 -2.12
C LEU A 287 -12.29 17.02 -3.50
N ALA A 288 -12.34 15.69 -3.56
CA ALA A 288 -12.53 14.92 -4.79
C ALA A 288 -13.12 13.55 -4.46
N ARG A 289 -13.89 12.97 -5.40
CA ARG A 289 -14.48 11.63 -5.25
C ARG A 289 -14.76 11.00 -6.61
N THR A 290 -14.53 9.69 -6.75
CA THR A 290 -14.81 8.93 -7.98
C THR A 290 -16.06 8.07 -7.91
N GLY A 291 -16.56 7.77 -6.71
CA GLY A 291 -17.80 7.00 -6.48
C GLY A 291 -17.98 6.59 -5.02
N GLY A 292 -19.08 5.91 -4.69
CA GLY A 292 -19.36 5.36 -3.36
C GLY A 292 -19.59 6.40 -2.25
N ASP A 293 -20.14 5.95 -1.12
CA ASP A 293 -20.09 6.70 0.13
C ASP A 293 -18.99 6.12 1.01
N SER A 294 -17.83 6.77 0.98
CA SER A 294 -16.75 6.50 1.91
C SER A 294 -16.94 7.34 3.17
N THR A 295 -16.82 6.72 4.33
CA THR A 295 -16.89 7.42 5.62
C THR A 295 -15.50 7.74 6.14
N LEU A 296 -15.29 8.96 6.64
CA LEU A 296 -14.03 9.37 7.22
C LEU A 296 -14.01 9.03 8.72
N SER A 297 -13.19 8.06 9.13
CA SER A 297 -13.00 7.74 10.55
C SER A 297 -11.85 8.55 11.17
N ARG A 298 -12.16 9.42 12.15
CA ARG A 298 -11.16 10.21 12.90
C ARG A 298 -10.10 9.34 13.60
N ALA A 299 -10.49 8.16 14.07
CA ALA A 299 -9.57 7.20 14.69
C ALA A 299 -8.59 6.63 13.65
N ALA A 300 -9.09 6.27 12.47
CA ALA A 300 -8.26 5.76 11.37
C ALA A 300 -7.30 6.84 10.84
N VAL A 301 -7.77 8.10 10.71
CA VAL A 301 -6.90 9.23 10.36
C VAL A 301 -5.77 9.36 11.37
N SER A 302 -6.07 9.39 12.67
CA SER A 302 -5.05 9.50 13.72
C SER A 302 -4.03 8.35 13.68
N ALA A 303 -4.49 7.11 13.47
CA ALA A 303 -3.63 5.94 13.36
C ALA A 303 -2.72 5.98 12.11
N SER A 304 -3.27 6.40 10.97
CA SER A 304 -2.52 6.54 9.73
C SER A 304 -1.48 7.67 9.83
N ARG A 305 -1.85 8.79 10.45
CA ARG A 305 -0.93 9.91 10.73
C ARG A 305 0.25 9.50 11.63
N ALA A 306 -0.01 8.68 12.65
CA ALA A 306 1.03 8.24 13.58
C ALA A 306 1.98 7.21 12.95
N SER A 307 1.46 6.35 12.06
CA SER A 307 2.23 5.29 11.41
C SER A 307 2.86 5.69 10.07
N GLY A 308 2.38 6.77 9.44
CA GLY A 308 2.75 7.16 8.08
C GLY A 308 2.31 6.15 7.01
N ARG A 309 1.38 5.26 7.33
CA ARG A 309 0.99 4.08 6.53
C ARG A 309 -0.52 4.04 6.33
N ALA A 310 -0.96 3.30 5.31
CA ALA A 310 -2.38 3.05 5.12
C ALA A 310 -2.93 2.14 6.23
N VAL A 311 -4.15 2.42 6.70
CA VAL A 311 -4.82 1.71 7.78
C VAL A 311 -6.14 1.13 7.25
N SER A 312 -6.41 -0.13 7.56
CA SER A 312 -7.68 -0.77 7.23
C SER A 312 -8.80 -0.24 8.12
N THR A 313 -9.97 -0.08 7.53
CA THR A 313 -11.23 0.35 8.15
C THR A 313 -12.33 -0.66 7.79
N GLU A 314 -13.54 -0.50 8.33
CA GLU A 314 -14.67 -1.39 8.03
C GLU A 314 -15.08 -1.30 6.54
N ASP A 315 -15.03 -0.09 5.98
CA ASP A 315 -15.49 0.23 4.61
C ASP A 315 -14.36 0.30 3.56
N GLY A 316 -13.13 -0.06 3.94
CA GLY A 316 -11.96 -0.07 3.06
C GLY A 316 -10.67 0.40 3.72
N TRP A 317 -9.90 1.26 3.04
CA TRP A 317 -8.57 1.70 3.49
C TRP A 317 -8.45 3.21 3.55
N LEU A 318 -7.69 3.71 4.53
CA LEU A 318 -7.41 5.14 4.71
C LEU A 318 -5.91 5.39 4.75
N CYS A 319 -5.46 6.41 4.02
CA CYS A 319 -4.11 6.95 4.10
C CYS A 319 -4.18 8.44 4.46
N ALA A 320 -3.52 8.83 5.56
CA ALA A 320 -3.33 10.23 5.88
C ALA A 320 -2.42 10.87 4.82
N VAL A 321 -2.82 12.05 4.33
CA VAL A 321 -2.06 12.82 3.35
C VAL A 321 -1.24 13.86 4.12
N GLN A 322 0.08 13.68 4.11
CA GLN A 322 1.02 14.46 4.91
C GLN A 322 2.24 14.90 4.11
N ALA A 323 2.77 16.08 4.45
CA ALA A 323 4.07 16.57 4.00
C ALA A 323 4.97 16.78 5.22
N GLY A 324 5.89 15.86 5.47
CA GLY A 324 6.67 15.85 6.70
C GLY A 324 5.75 15.64 7.92
N GLN A 325 5.66 16.65 8.80
CA GLN A 325 4.77 16.63 9.97
C GLN A 325 3.43 17.34 9.73
N GLU A 326 3.28 18.00 8.58
CA GLU A 326 2.07 18.75 8.25
C GLU A 326 0.99 17.82 7.72
N PHE A 327 -0.18 17.84 8.35
CA PHE A 327 -1.36 17.12 7.90
C PHE A 327 -2.14 17.99 6.90
N LEU A 328 -2.36 17.46 5.70
CA LEU A 328 -2.98 18.18 4.59
C LEU A 328 -4.38 17.66 4.29
N GLY A 329 -4.69 16.41 4.66
CA GLY A 329 -5.97 15.79 4.36
C GLY A 329 -5.91 14.27 4.49
N SER A 330 -6.87 13.58 3.90
CA SER A 330 -6.92 12.11 3.91
C SER A 330 -7.37 11.56 2.56
N LEU A 331 -6.80 10.43 2.17
CA LEU A 331 -7.18 9.65 1.00
C LEU A 331 -7.87 8.38 1.49
N VAL A 332 -9.05 8.08 0.97
CA VAL A 332 -9.85 6.90 1.34
C VAL A 332 -10.13 6.08 0.10
N LEU A 333 -9.88 4.78 0.19
CA LEU A 333 -10.22 3.76 -0.79
C LEU A 333 -11.39 2.94 -0.26
N GLY A 334 -12.55 3.05 -0.90
CA GLY A 334 -13.73 2.24 -0.65
C GLY A 334 -13.63 0.88 -1.34
N GLY A 335 -13.92 -0.19 -0.58
CA GLY A 335 -13.80 -1.58 -1.01
C GLY A 335 -13.59 -2.51 0.19
N GLY A 336 -13.57 -3.83 0.00
CA GLY A 336 -13.35 -4.76 1.12
C GLY A 336 -11.99 -4.57 1.83
N PRO A 337 -11.81 -5.13 3.04
CA PRO A 337 -10.61 -4.89 3.87
C PRO A 337 -9.32 -5.52 3.32
N SER A 338 -9.41 -6.36 2.27
CA SER A 338 -8.27 -7.07 1.69
C SER A 338 -7.63 -6.26 0.56
N LEU A 339 -6.50 -5.61 0.86
CA LEU A 339 -5.64 -4.98 -0.14
C LEU A 339 -4.28 -5.69 -0.16
N GLY A 340 -3.83 -6.15 -1.34
CA GLY A 340 -2.53 -6.79 -1.50
C GLY A 340 -1.38 -5.85 -1.14
N GLU A 341 -0.20 -6.38 -0.83
CA GLU A 341 0.93 -5.55 -0.39
C GLU A 341 1.37 -4.53 -1.45
N ALA A 342 1.38 -4.90 -2.72
CA ALA A 342 1.71 -4.02 -3.83
C ALA A 342 0.68 -2.88 -3.99
N ASP A 343 -0.61 -3.23 -3.93
CA ASP A 343 -1.73 -2.28 -4.06
C ASP A 343 -1.79 -1.33 -2.86
N ARG A 344 -1.47 -1.83 -1.65
CA ARG A 344 -1.30 -1.00 -0.46
C ARG A 344 -0.16 0.00 -0.62
N ARG A 345 1.00 -0.44 -1.11
CA ARG A 345 2.13 0.48 -1.37
C ARG A 345 1.78 1.51 -2.44
N LEU A 346 1.03 1.13 -3.47
CA LEU A 346 0.53 2.08 -4.47
C LEU A 346 -0.41 3.12 -3.83
N PHE A 347 -1.35 2.67 -3.00
CA PHE A 347 -2.26 3.56 -2.28
C PHE A 347 -1.52 4.54 -1.35
N GLU A 348 -0.50 4.07 -0.63
CA GLU A 348 0.37 4.91 0.20
C GLU A 348 1.15 5.93 -0.66
N ARG A 349 1.68 5.52 -1.82
CA ARG A 349 2.33 6.43 -2.79
C ARG A 349 1.37 7.45 -3.37
N ALA A 350 0.12 7.06 -3.65
CA ALA A 350 -0.92 7.98 -4.07
C ALA A 350 -1.21 9.05 -3.00
N GLY A 351 -1.11 8.69 -1.72
CA GLY A 351 -1.14 9.64 -0.61
C GLY A 351 -0.03 10.71 -0.72
N VAL A 352 1.19 10.33 -1.08
CA VAL A 352 2.30 11.28 -1.30
C VAL A 352 2.04 12.20 -2.49
N VAL A 353 1.57 11.66 -3.61
CA VAL A 353 1.19 12.45 -4.81
C VAL A 353 0.09 13.45 -4.46
N THR A 354 -0.91 13.01 -3.70
CA THR A 354 -2.02 13.86 -3.21
C THR A 354 -1.48 14.98 -2.31
N ALA A 355 -0.47 14.69 -1.46
CA ALA A 355 0.16 15.71 -0.62
C ALA A 355 0.80 16.81 -1.46
N VAL A 356 1.51 16.46 -2.54
CA VAL A 356 2.13 17.44 -3.45
C VAL A 356 1.08 18.35 -4.07
N LEU A 357 -0.04 17.80 -4.57
CA LEU A 357 -1.13 18.61 -5.14
C LEU A 357 -1.79 19.54 -4.11
N LEU A 358 -2.01 19.05 -2.89
CA LEU A 358 -2.55 19.88 -1.81
C LEU A 358 -1.59 20.99 -1.40
N MET A 359 -0.29 20.72 -1.34
CA MET A 359 0.73 21.74 -1.09
C MET A 359 0.74 22.80 -2.18
N GLN A 360 0.67 22.40 -3.46
CA GLN A 360 0.67 23.33 -4.59
C GLN A 360 -0.56 24.24 -4.55
N ARG A 361 -1.76 23.69 -4.29
CA ARG A 361 -2.99 24.48 -4.09
C ARG A 361 -2.86 25.46 -2.93
N ARG A 362 -2.31 25.02 -1.80
CA ARG A 362 -2.12 25.87 -0.61
C ARG A 362 -1.08 26.97 -0.85
N SER A 363 -0.03 26.70 -1.63
CA SER A 363 0.97 27.70 -2.01
C SER A 363 0.36 28.79 -2.90
N VAL A 364 -0.50 28.43 -3.85
CA VAL A 364 -1.19 29.41 -4.71
C VAL A 364 -2.13 30.27 -3.87
N ALA A 365 -2.98 29.66 -3.04
CA ALA A 365 -3.88 30.41 -2.15
C ALA A 365 -3.12 31.37 -1.22
N ARG A 366 -2.01 30.90 -0.63
CA ARG A 366 -1.16 31.73 0.23
C ARG A 366 -0.49 32.88 -0.52
N ALA A 367 0.00 32.64 -1.73
CA ALA A 367 0.60 33.69 -2.57
C ALA A 367 -0.44 34.73 -2.99
N GLU A 368 -1.67 34.30 -3.30
CA GLU A 368 -2.76 35.25 -3.58
C GLU A 368 -3.13 36.08 -2.34
N ASP A 369 -3.25 35.45 -1.17
CA ASP A 369 -3.54 36.15 0.10
C ASP A 369 -2.41 37.12 0.46
N GLU A 370 -1.16 36.77 0.17
CA GLU A 370 0.00 37.65 0.34
C GLU A 370 -0.09 38.88 -0.60
N VAL A 371 -0.40 38.67 -1.88
CA VAL A 371 -0.59 39.78 -2.85
C VAL A 371 -1.78 40.67 -2.48
N ARG A 372 -2.88 40.08 -1.99
CA ARG A 372 -4.05 40.81 -1.45
C ARG A 372 -3.69 41.61 -0.20
N GLY A 373 -2.94 41.01 0.72
CA GLY A 373 -2.44 41.65 1.94
C GLY A 373 -1.46 42.79 1.65
N GLU A 374 -0.56 42.64 0.67
CA GLU A 374 0.33 43.71 0.21
C GLU A 374 -0.45 44.89 -0.39
N LEU A 375 -1.48 44.61 -1.21
CA LEU A 375 -2.34 45.67 -1.74
C LEU A 375 -3.03 46.43 -0.60
N LEU A 376 -3.56 45.73 0.40
CA LEU A 376 -4.17 46.35 1.56
C LEU A 376 -3.17 47.18 2.35
N SER A 377 -1.97 46.65 2.61
CA SER A 377 -0.93 47.40 3.33
C SER A 377 -0.50 48.66 2.57
N ASP A 378 -0.30 48.58 1.25
CA ASP A 378 0.05 49.73 0.41
C ASP A 378 -1.07 50.78 0.38
N LEU A 379 -2.33 50.32 0.33
CA LEU A 379 -3.53 51.15 0.37
C LEU A 379 -3.57 51.97 1.67
N LEU A 380 -3.27 51.35 2.81
CA LEU A 380 -3.39 51.97 4.13
C LEU A 380 -2.16 52.83 4.50
N THR A 381 -0.96 52.45 4.08
CA THR A 381 0.28 53.16 4.43
C THR A 381 0.60 54.35 3.54
N ALA A 382 0.33 54.24 2.23
CA ALA A 382 0.74 55.25 1.25
C ALA A 382 -0.34 55.52 0.18
N PRO A 383 -1.59 55.83 0.58
CA PRO A 383 -2.73 55.95 -0.35
C PRO A 383 -2.54 57.00 -1.44
N GLY A 384 -1.76 58.05 -1.16
CA GLY A 384 -1.52 59.17 -2.08
C GLY A 384 -0.34 58.98 -3.04
N ARG A 385 0.48 57.94 -2.89
CA ARG A 385 1.74 57.80 -3.64
C ARG A 385 1.51 57.50 -5.12
N ASN A 386 0.57 56.62 -5.44
CA ASN A 386 0.12 56.36 -6.80
C ASN A 386 -1.30 55.75 -6.83
N PRO A 387 -2.36 56.58 -6.69
CA PRO A 387 -3.73 56.10 -6.61
C PRO A 387 -4.18 55.29 -7.82
N ALA A 388 -3.75 55.68 -9.04
CA ALA A 388 -4.10 54.98 -10.27
C ALA A 388 -3.55 53.54 -10.30
N ALA A 389 -2.33 53.33 -9.78
CA ALA A 389 -1.74 52.00 -9.68
C ALA A 389 -2.47 51.11 -8.65
N LEU A 390 -2.90 51.68 -7.52
CA LEU A 390 -3.70 50.96 -6.52
C LEU A 390 -5.06 50.53 -7.10
N LEU A 391 -5.77 51.44 -7.77
CA LEU A 391 -7.03 51.12 -8.46
C LEU A 391 -6.84 50.02 -9.52
N ALA A 392 -5.77 50.08 -10.31
CA ALA A 392 -5.47 49.08 -11.32
C ALA A 392 -5.14 47.69 -10.72
N ARG A 393 -4.39 47.65 -9.60
CA ARG A 393 -4.12 46.40 -8.85
C ARG A 393 -5.39 45.81 -8.25
N GLY A 394 -6.25 46.63 -7.65
CA GLY A 394 -7.55 46.20 -7.14
C GLY A 394 -8.37 45.50 -8.22
N ARG A 395 -8.53 46.13 -9.39
CA ARG A 395 -9.27 45.54 -10.53
C ARG A 395 -8.70 44.21 -10.99
N ARG A 396 -7.37 44.04 -11.01
CA ARG A 396 -6.73 42.76 -11.36
C ARG A 396 -7.03 41.64 -10.35
N LEU A 397 -7.24 42.00 -9.09
CA LEU A 397 -7.63 41.09 -8.02
C LEU A 397 -9.16 40.96 -7.85
N GLY A 398 -9.95 41.57 -8.74
CA GLY A 398 -11.42 41.52 -8.70
C GLY A 398 -12.08 42.52 -7.74
N VAL A 399 -11.31 43.40 -7.10
CA VAL A 399 -11.79 44.38 -6.12
C VAL A 399 -11.89 45.76 -6.74
N ASP A 400 -13.11 46.30 -6.85
CA ASP A 400 -13.31 47.65 -7.38
C ASP A 400 -13.19 48.71 -6.28
N LEU A 401 -11.96 49.16 -5.99
CA LEU A 401 -11.67 50.17 -4.97
C LEU A 401 -12.31 51.56 -5.22
N SER A 402 -13.04 51.75 -6.33
CA SER A 402 -13.79 52.99 -6.62
C SER A 402 -15.28 52.92 -6.27
N ALA A 403 -15.79 51.74 -5.91
CA ALA A 403 -17.13 51.60 -5.35
C ALA A 403 -17.14 51.93 -3.85
N PRO A 404 -18.29 52.27 -3.24
CA PRO A 404 -18.38 52.52 -1.80
C PRO A 404 -18.13 51.23 -0.99
N HIS A 405 -17.08 51.25 -0.18
CA HIS A 405 -16.74 50.18 0.78
C HIS A 405 -16.78 50.70 2.22
N ALA A 406 -17.28 49.88 3.13
CA ALA A 406 -16.99 50.02 4.54
C ALA A 406 -15.64 49.36 4.85
N VAL A 407 -14.85 50.02 5.69
CA VAL A 407 -13.62 49.46 6.27
C VAL A 407 -13.94 48.98 7.68
N LEU A 408 -13.74 47.70 7.93
CA LEU A 408 -14.01 47.05 9.21
C LEU A 408 -12.69 46.57 9.81
N ILE A 409 -12.58 46.64 11.14
CA ILE A 409 -11.48 46.05 11.89
C ILE A 409 -12.05 45.05 12.88
N ALA A 410 -11.64 43.80 12.75
CA ALA A 410 -12.02 42.71 13.63
C ALA A 410 -10.93 42.46 14.69
N HIS A 411 -11.34 42.39 15.95
CA HIS A 411 -10.45 42.20 17.09
C HIS A 411 -10.95 41.09 18.01
N SER A 412 -10.03 40.25 18.47
CA SER A 412 -10.26 39.21 19.47
C SER A 412 -8.96 38.89 20.21
N ASP A 413 -9.03 38.74 21.53
CA ASP A 413 -7.90 38.32 22.37
C ASP A 413 -7.74 36.79 22.43
N ASP A 414 -8.77 36.04 22.04
CA ASP A 414 -8.84 34.58 22.20
C ASP A 414 -8.23 33.79 21.04
N VAL A 415 -8.01 34.45 19.89
CA VAL A 415 -7.59 33.78 18.65
C VAL A 415 -6.48 34.53 17.93
N SER A 416 -5.59 33.78 17.27
CA SER A 416 -4.54 34.37 16.45
C SER A 416 -5.13 35.19 15.29
N ARG A 417 -4.51 36.34 14.99
CA ARG A 417 -4.88 37.23 13.87
C ARG A 417 -5.04 36.51 12.54
N ARG A 418 -4.17 35.53 12.24
CA ARG A 418 -4.24 34.74 11.00
C ARG A 418 -5.52 33.91 10.93
N ARG A 419 -5.92 33.26 12.03
CA ARG A 419 -7.15 32.48 12.10
C ARG A 419 -8.38 33.37 11.96
N LEU A 420 -8.36 34.54 12.59
CA LEU A 420 -9.41 35.55 12.47
C LEU A 420 -9.53 36.09 11.03
N ALA A 421 -8.42 36.41 10.38
CA ALA A 421 -8.39 36.85 8.98
C ALA A 421 -8.95 35.78 8.01
N MET A 422 -8.61 34.50 8.22
CA MET A 422 -9.15 33.40 7.42
C MET A 422 -10.67 33.23 7.58
N ALA A 423 -11.20 33.41 8.78
CA ALA A 423 -12.65 33.37 9.01
C ALA A 423 -13.34 34.59 8.37
N ALA A 424 -12.76 35.79 8.58
CA ALA A 424 -13.21 37.06 8.04
C ALA A 424 -13.22 37.12 6.50
N ALA A 425 -12.35 36.37 5.82
CA ALA A 425 -12.25 36.34 4.37
C ALA A 425 -13.57 36.02 3.65
N ARG A 426 -14.50 35.31 4.30
CA ARG A 426 -15.81 34.96 3.72
C ARG A 426 -16.79 36.13 3.68
N HIS A 427 -16.50 37.21 4.42
CA HIS A 427 -17.40 38.34 4.63
C HIS A 427 -16.90 39.64 3.95
N ALA A 428 -15.80 39.58 3.19
CA ALA A 428 -15.12 40.76 2.66
C ALA A 428 -14.62 40.55 1.22
N ASP A 429 -14.56 41.63 0.45
CA ASP A 429 -13.94 41.64 -0.87
C ASP A 429 -12.40 41.65 -0.78
N LEU A 430 -11.86 42.22 0.29
CA LEU A 430 -10.43 42.20 0.61
C LEU A 430 -10.24 42.08 2.12
N VAL A 431 -9.36 41.19 2.55
CA VAL A 431 -8.99 41.00 3.97
C VAL A 431 -7.48 40.94 4.10
N GLY A 432 -6.95 41.43 5.21
CA GLY A 432 -5.53 41.33 5.51
C GLY A 432 -5.20 41.77 6.92
N VAL A 433 -3.95 41.55 7.32
CA VAL A 433 -3.43 42.01 8.62
C VAL A 433 -2.58 43.25 8.39
N HIS A 434 -2.93 44.36 9.03
CA HIS A 434 -2.19 45.61 8.95
C HIS A 434 -2.02 46.19 10.36
N ALA A 435 -0.81 46.63 10.72
CA ALA A 435 -0.51 47.22 12.04
C ALA A 435 -1.07 46.43 13.25
N ASP A 436 -0.98 45.09 13.20
CA ASP A 436 -1.53 44.17 14.22
C ASP A 436 -3.07 44.06 14.31
N GLU A 437 -3.78 44.62 13.34
CA GLU A 437 -5.24 44.60 13.21
C GLU A 437 -5.67 43.74 12.01
N VAL A 438 -6.82 43.05 12.12
CA VAL A 438 -7.44 42.33 10.99
C VAL A 438 -8.40 43.27 10.30
N VAL A 439 -8.04 43.72 9.11
CA VAL A 439 -8.78 44.72 8.33
C VAL A 439 -9.56 44.04 7.21
N LEU A 440 -10.83 44.41 7.07
CA LEU A 440 -11.73 43.93 6.05
C LEU A 440 -12.26 45.12 5.24
N LEU A 441 -12.35 44.95 3.93
CA LEU A 441 -13.08 45.84 3.02
C LEU A 441 -14.33 45.13 2.55
N VAL A 442 -15.48 45.73 2.83
CA VAL A 442 -16.79 45.16 2.50
C VAL A 442 -17.56 46.18 1.69
N ARG A 443 -18.05 45.79 0.51
CA ARG A 443 -18.95 46.65 -0.26
C ARG A 443 -20.23 46.96 0.52
N GLY A 444 -20.56 48.24 0.63
CA GLY A 444 -21.79 48.69 1.28
C GLY A 444 -21.72 50.13 1.77
N ALA A 445 -22.90 50.71 2.00
CA ALA A 445 -23.05 52.11 2.39
C ALA A 445 -23.31 52.31 3.89
N ASP A 446 -23.59 51.24 4.65
CA ASP A 446 -23.86 51.29 6.10
C ASP A 446 -22.79 50.48 6.87
N PRO A 447 -21.68 51.13 7.28
CA PRO A 447 -20.62 50.46 8.02
C PRO A 447 -21.07 49.87 9.36
N GLY A 448 -21.98 50.54 10.07
CA GLY A 448 -22.45 50.12 11.38
C GLY A 448 -23.26 48.83 11.32
N ALA A 449 -24.16 48.71 10.35
CA ALA A 449 -24.91 47.47 10.13
C ALA A 449 -23.99 46.31 9.71
N LEU A 450 -23.02 46.57 8.83
CA LEU A 450 -22.04 45.57 8.41
C LEU A 450 -21.18 45.08 9.58
N ALA A 451 -20.72 46.00 10.44
CA ALA A 451 -19.96 45.65 11.65
C ALA A 451 -20.73 44.69 12.56
N ARG A 452 -22.01 44.98 12.82
CA ARG A 452 -22.88 44.12 13.65
C ARG A 452 -23.07 42.73 13.06
N SER A 453 -23.30 42.64 11.75
CA SER A 453 -23.46 41.35 11.08
C SER A 453 -22.19 40.52 11.18
N VAL A 454 -21.03 41.12 10.84
CA VAL A 454 -19.73 40.43 10.85
C VAL A 454 -19.32 40.03 12.26
N ALA A 455 -19.51 40.89 13.27
CA ALA A 455 -19.22 40.54 14.67
C ALA A 455 -20.03 39.32 15.13
N THR A 456 -21.33 39.29 14.82
CA THR A 456 -22.24 38.19 15.17
C THR A 456 -21.85 36.89 14.46
N GLU A 457 -21.61 36.97 13.14
CA GLU A 457 -21.26 35.81 12.31
C GLU A 457 -19.90 35.22 12.72
N LEU A 458 -18.88 36.05 12.93
CA LEU A 458 -17.55 35.59 13.36
C LEU A 458 -17.58 35.02 14.78
N THR A 459 -18.28 35.66 15.71
CA THR A 459 -18.44 35.15 17.08
C THR A 459 -19.10 33.77 17.07
N SER A 460 -20.17 33.59 16.28
CA SER A 460 -20.86 32.30 16.19
C SER A 460 -20.05 31.20 15.48
N THR A 461 -19.26 31.58 14.47
CA THR A 461 -18.48 30.62 13.68
C THR A 461 -17.20 30.18 14.40
N MET A 462 -16.59 31.08 15.18
CA MET A 462 -15.30 30.85 15.83
C MET A 462 -15.41 30.39 17.29
N ASP A 463 -16.61 30.46 17.89
CA ASP A 463 -16.85 30.17 19.31
C ASP A 463 -15.94 31.00 20.24
N CYS A 464 -15.72 32.27 19.89
CA CYS A 464 -14.90 33.23 20.63
C CYS A 464 -15.45 34.65 20.48
N VAL A 465 -15.12 35.56 21.41
CA VAL A 465 -15.63 36.95 21.37
C VAL A 465 -14.90 37.74 20.29
N VAL A 466 -15.64 38.26 19.30
CA VAL A 466 -15.11 39.10 18.23
C VAL A 466 -15.78 40.48 18.24
N THR A 467 -14.98 41.52 18.45
CA THR A 467 -15.42 42.92 18.40
C THR A 467 -15.09 43.50 17.03
N VAL A 468 -16.02 44.25 16.42
CA VAL A 468 -15.82 44.81 15.07
C VAL A 468 -16.13 46.32 15.05
N GLY A 469 -15.14 47.13 14.71
CA GLY A 469 -15.32 48.57 14.49
C GLY A 469 -15.33 48.86 13.00
N ALA A 470 -16.13 49.83 12.57
CA ALA A 470 -16.27 50.15 11.15
C ALA A 470 -16.31 51.65 10.85
N ALA A 471 -15.94 52.00 9.62
CA ALA A 471 -16.01 53.35 9.09
C ALA A 471 -16.21 53.34 7.57
N GLY A 472 -16.51 54.51 7.01
CA GLY A 472 -16.89 54.70 5.60
C GLY A 472 -18.35 55.14 5.44
N PRO A 473 -18.98 54.91 4.27
CA PRO A 473 -18.41 54.29 3.09
C PRO A 473 -17.33 55.16 2.44
N ALA A 474 -16.31 54.52 1.87
CA ALA A 474 -15.20 55.16 1.19
C ALA A 474 -15.04 54.58 -0.22
N ASP A 475 -14.77 55.45 -1.19
CA ASP A 475 -14.80 55.19 -2.64
C ASP A 475 -13.48 55.54 -3.34
N SER A 476 -12.42 55.78 -2.56
CA SER A 476 -11.10 56.11 -3.08
C SER A 476 -9.99 55.61 -2.16
N PRO A 477 -8.76 55.36 -2.67
CA PRO A 477 -7.65 54.90 -1.85
C PRO A 477 -7.38 55.74 -0.61
N ARG A 478 -7.51 57.07 -0.72
CA ARG A 478 -7.33 57.99 0.41
C ARG A 478 -8.45 57.88 1.42
N ALA A 479 -9.71 57.88 0.96
CA ALA A 479 -10.87 57.72 1.84
C ALA A 479 -10.84 56.37 2.57
N LEU A 480 -10.35 55.30 1.93
CA LEU A 480 -10.19 53.98 2.55
C LEU A 480 -9.14 53.98 3.68
N ALA A 481 -8.02 54.67 3.49
CA ALA A 481 -7.00 54.82 4.53
C ALA A 481 -7.48 55.70 5.71
N GLU A 482 -8.24 56.76 5.43
CA GLU A 482 -8.87 57.61 6.46
C GLU A 482 -9.93 56.82 7.23
N ALA A 483 -10.77 56.03 6.54
CA ALA A 483 -11.75 55.14 7.15
C ALA A 483 -11.09 54.06 8.03
N HIS A 484 -9.95 53.50 7.62
CA HIS A 484 -9.21 52.56 8.47
C HIS A 484 -8.81 53.16 9.83
N ALA A 485 -8.25 54.37 9.83
CA ALA A 485 -7.89 55.06 11.07
C ALA A 485 -9.11 55.30 11.99
N GLU A 486 -10.26 55.59 11.39
CA GLU A 486 -11.51 55.75 12.12
C GLU A 486 -12.07 54.42 12.65
N ALA A 487 -12.03 53.35 11.86
CA ALA A 487 -12.44 52.00 12.28
C ALA A 487 -11.58 51.50 13.46
N ALA A 488 -10.28 51.77 13.46
CA ALA A 488 -9.37 51.44 14.56
C ALA A 488 -9.75 52.17 15.85
N ARG A 489 -10.06 53.47 15.76
CA ARG A 489 -10.59 54.24 16.90
C ARG A 489 -11.94 53.70 17.37
N CYS A 490 -12.80 53.25 16.46
CA CYS A 490 -14.09 52.65 16.81
C CYS A 490 -13.91 51.36 17.62
N VAL A 491 -13.04 50.43 17.18
CA VAL A 491 -12.71 49.22 17.94
C VAL A 491 -12.16 49.55 19.32
N ALA A 492 -11.18 50.45 19.39
CA ALA A 492 -10.58 50.86 20.66
C ALA A 492 -11.63 51.46 21.61
N SER A 493 -12.58 52.23 21.08
CA SER A 493 -13.68 52.81 21.85
C SER A 493 -14.66 51.76 22.37
N LEU A 494 -15.04 50.78 21.54
CA LEU A 494 -15.89 49.65 21.96
C LEU A 494 -15.26 48.88 23.12
N LEU A 495 -13.97 48.56 23.01
CA LEU A 495 -13.22 47.84 24.05
C LEU A 495 -13.11 48.67 25.34
N ALA A 496 -12.79 49.96 25.23
CA ALA A 496 -12.69 50.85 26.39
C ALA A 496 -14.03 51.05 27.11
N LEU A 497 -15.15 50.98 26.39
CA LEU A 497 -16.50 51.05 26.94
C LEU A 497 -17.01 49.70 27.48
N GLY A 498 -16.21 48.63 27.41
CA GLY A 498 -16.61 47.30 27.87
C GLY A 498 -17.61 46.59 26.96
N ARG A 499 -17.74 47.02 25.70
CA ARG A 499 -18.66 46.48 24.69
C ARG A 499 -17.98 45.43 23.80
N ALA A 500 -17.16 44.56 24.41
CA ALA A 500 -16.48 43.50 23.68
C ALA A 500 -17.51 42.49 23.12
N GLY A 501 -17.30 42.06 21.88
CA GLY A 501 -18.22 41.17 21.14
C GLY A 501 -19.28 41.89 20.32
N GLU A 502 -19.31 43.22 20.36
CA GLU A 502 -20.24 44.03 19.57
C GLU A 502 -19.59 44.54 18.27
N GLY A 503 -20.46 44.84 17.30
CA GLY A 503 -20.10 45.52 16.06
C GLY A 503 -20.69 46.94 16.02
N ALA A 504 -19.89 47.95 15.66
CA ALA A 504 -20.39 49.33 15.54
C ALA A 504 -19.53 50.20 14.61
N SER A 505 -20.07 51.36 14.23
CA SER A 505 -19.33 52.50 13.67
C SER A 505 -19.28 53.66 14.66
N MET A 506 -18.48 54.70 14.38
CA MET A 506 -18.43 55.89 15.23
C MET A 506 -19.80 56.58 15.39
N ALA A 507 -20.66 56.53 14.37
CA ALA A 507 -22.01 57.08 14.44
C ALA A 507 -22.92 56.32 15.42
N ASP A 508 -22.67 55.04 15.65
CA ASP A 508 -23.44 54.21 16.59
C ASP A 508 -23.01 54.43 18.07
N LEU A 509 -21.90 55.15 18.32
CA LEU A 509 -21.37 55.42 19.65
C LEU A 509 -21.92 56.73 20.28
N GLY A 510 -22.91 57.36 19.66
CA GLY A 510 -23.54 58.57 20.18
C GLY A 510 -22.55 59.71 20.41
N PHE A 511 -22.61 60.36 21.57
CA PHE A 511 -21.74 61.50 21.86
C PHE A 511 -20.25 61.12 21.96
N VAL A 512 -19.94 59.88 22.34
CA VAL A 512 -18.56 59.39 22.44
C VAL A 512 -17.93 59.34 21.04
N GLY A 513 -18.72 58.92 20.05
CA GLY A 513 -18.34 58.96 18.63
C GLY A 513 -18.01 60.38 18.16
N LEU A 514 -18.78 61.38 18.62
CA LEU A 514 -18.54 62.78 18.28
C LEU A 514 -17.24 63.34 18.86
N LEU A 515 -16.85 62.92 20.07
CA LEU A 515 -15.63 63.39 20.74
C LEU A 515 -14.35 62.74 20.20
N LEU A 516 -14.45 61.48 19.76
CA LEU A 516 -13.31 60.68 19.32
C LEU A 516 -13.18 60.65 17.79
N GLY A 517 -14.17 61.16 17.04
CA GLY A 517 -14.16 61.25 15.58
C GLY A 517 -13.29 62.40 15.06
N GLU A 518 -12.57 62.15 13.96
CA GLU A 518 -11.66 63.12 13.34
C GLU A 518 -12.39 64.16 12.48
N HIS A 519 -13.56 63.78 11.94
CA HIS A 519 -14.50 64.66 11.24
C HIS A 519 -15.88 64.54 11.90
N ALA A 520 -16.05 65.19 13.05
CA ALA A 520 -17.30 65.16 13.79
C ALA A 520 -18.46 65.73 12.95
N ASP A 521 -19.35 64.87 12.44
CA ASP A 521 -20.58 65.28 11.76
C ASP A 521 -21.63 65.70 12.81
N LEU A 522 -21.52 66.96 13.23
CA LEU A 522 -22.43 67.58 14.19
C LEU A 522 -23.88 67.57 13.69
N GLY A 523 -24.09 67.66 12.37
CA GLY A 523 -25.41 67.68 11.75
C GLY A 523 -26.09 66.30 11.83
N ALA A 524 -25.36 65.23 11.50
CA ALA A 524 -25.85 63.87 11.64
C ALA A 524 -26.17 63.55 13.11
N TYR A 525 -25.31 63.95 14.06
CA TYR A 525 -25.56 63.74 15.48
C TYR A 525 -26.82 64.47 15.97
N VAL A 526 -27.00 65.75 15.59
CA VAL A 526 -28.21 66.53 15.92
C VAL A 526 -29.45 65.87 15.32
N THR A 527 -29.40 65.46 14.07
CA THR A 527 -30.52 64.80 13.37
C THR A 527 -30.86 63.46 14.01
N ALA A 528 -29.87 62.62 14.32
CA ALA A 528 -30.10 61.34 15.00
C ALA A 528 -30.67 61.50 16.42
N THR A 529 -30.32 62.59 17.11
CA THR A 529 -30.66 62.77 18.53
C THR A 529 -31.98 63.51 18.74
N ILE A 530 -32.20 64.60 18.00
CA ILE A 530 -33.39 65.47 18.14
C ILE A 530 -34.17 65.66 16.82
N GLY A 531 -33.77 65.02 15.72
CA GLY A 531 -34.43 65.12 14.41
C GLY A 531 -35.95 64.86 14.44
N PRO A 532 -36.46 63.82 15.12
CA PRO A 532 -37.90 63.58 15.21
C PRO A 532 -38.69 64.76 15.80
N VAL A 533 -38.07 65.54 16.70
CA VAL A 533 -38.67 66.73 17.31
C VAL A 533 -38.53 67.93 16.39
N LEU A 534 -37.39 68.10 15.72
CA LEU A 534 -37.17 69.14 14.70
C LEU A 534 -38.17 69.00 13.54
N ASP A 535 -38.31 67.80 12.98
CA ASP A 535 -39.25 67.50 11.90
C ASP A 535 -40.70 67.73 12.34
N TYR A 536 -41.01 67.50 13.62
CA TYR A 536 -42.34 67.73 14.15
C TYR A 536 -42.64 69.23 14.30
N ASP A 537 -41.69 69.99 14.84
CA ASP A 537 -41.80 71.44 14.97
C ASP A 537 -41.94 72.11 13.60
N GLU A 538 -41.15 71.72 12.61
CA GLU A 538 -41.25 72.24 11.24
C GLU A 538 -42.60 71.92 10.60
N ARG A 539 -43.08 70.67 10.71
CA ARG A 539 -44.35 70.25 10.09
C ARG A 539 -45.60 70.81 10.78
N ARG A 540 -45.54 71.07 12.09
CA ARG A 540 -46.72 71.47 12.89
C ARG A 540 -46.67 72.92 13.35
N GLY A 541 -45.58 73.65 13.07
CA GLY A 541 -45.37 75.01 13.55
C GLY A 541 -45.33 75.10 15.08
N THR A 542 -44.79 74.08 15.74
CA THR A 542 -44.66 74.04 17.21
C THR A 542 -43.27 74.48 17.66
N ASP A 543 -43.10 74.67 18.98
CA ASP A 543 -41.80 74.98 19.60
C ASP A 543 -41.50 74.00 20.75
N LEU A 544 -41.41 72.71 20.40
CA LEU A 544 -41.03 71.65 21.31
C LEU A 544 -39.52 71.70 21.61
N ILE A 545 -38.69 72.08 20.65
CA ILE A 545 -37.24 72.27 20.86
C ILE A 545 -36.99 73.41 21.87
N GLY A 546 -37.69 74.54 21.75
CA GLY A 546 -37.63 75.62 22.76
C GLY A 546 -38.12 75.16 24.13
N THR A 547 -39.14 74.30 24.17
CA THR A 547 -39.63 73.70 25.42
C THR A 547 -38.58 72.77 26.07
N LEU A 548 -37.90 71.92 25.28
CA LEU A 548 -36.79 71.08 25.75
C LEU A 548 -35.63 71.91 26.31
N ARG A 549 -35.25 72.99 25.61
CA ARG A 549 -34.20 73.91 26.08
C ARG A 549 -34.55 74.53 27.42
N ALA A 550 -35.76 75.06 27.57
CA ALA A 550 -36.22 75.67 28.81
C ALA A 550 -36.33 74.65 29.95
N TYR A 551 -36.79 73.44 29.66
CA TYR A 551 -36.89 72.35 30.62
C TYR A 551 -35.51 71.98 31.20
N PHE A 552 -34.51 71.72 30.35
CA PHE A 552 -33.16 71.39 30.80
C PHE A 552 -32.45 72.58 31.47
N ALA A 553 -32.65 73.81 30.99
CA ALA A 553 -32.09 75.02 31.62
C ALA A 553 -32.61 75.23 33.06
N CYS A 554 -33.82 74.75 33.36
CA CYS A 554 -34.42 74.80 34.68
C CYS A 554 -34.12 73.58 35.56
N GLY A 555 -33.21 72.69 35.13
CA GLY A 555 -32.89 71.45 35.84
C GLY A 555 -34.08 70.48 35.94
N GLY A 556 -34.98 70.48 34.95
CA GLY A 556 -36.18 69.66 34.94
C GLY A 556 -37.37 70.20 35.76
N ASN A 557 -37.26 71.40 36.33
CA ASN A 557 -38.34 71.99 37.13
C ASN A 557 -39.45 72.60 36.24
N LEU A 558 -40.63 71.98 36.22
CA LEU A 558 -41.78 72.38 35.40
C LEU A 558 -42.30 73.80 35.71
N THR A 559 -42.29 74.21 36.98
CA THR A 559 -42.78 75.54 37.40
C THR A 559 -41.85 76.64 36.89
N ARG A 560 -40.53 76.42 36.98
CA ARG A 560 -39.53 77.37 36.46
C ARG A 560 -39.52 77.39 34.94
N ALA A 561 -39.67 76.25 34.28
CA ALA A 561 -39.77 76.16 32.84
C ALA A 561 -41.02 76.87 32.31
N LYS A 562 -42.15 76.75 33.02
CA LYS A 562 -43.39 77.49 32.74
C LYS A 562 -43.16 79.01 32.75
N ASP A 563 -42.54 79.52 33.82
CA ASP A 563 -42.30 80.96 33.97
C ASP A 563 -41.33 81.48 32.88
N LEU A 564 -40.32 80.68 32.50
CA LEU A 564 -39.36 81.00 31.44
C LEU A 564 -39.99 81.00 30.04
N LEU A 565 -40.93 80.10 29.77
CA LEU A 565 -41.63 79.99 28.49
C LEU A 565 -42.86 80.91 28.38
N HIS A 566 -43.26 81.58 29.48
CA HIS A 566 -44.49 82.37 29.59
C HIS A 566 -45.77 81.63 29.17
N VAL A 567 -45.87 80.34 29.51
CA VAL A 567 -47.05 79.49 29.23
C VAL A 567 -47.70 79.00 30.53
N HIS A 568 -48.73 78.16 30.45
CA HIS A 568 -49.28 77.48 31.62
C HIS A 568 -48.53 76.16 31.90
N VAL A 569 -48.45 75.71 33.17
CA VAL A 569 -47.67 74.49 33.53
C VAL A 569 -48.21 73.25 32.80
N ASN A 570 -49.54 73.18 32.63
CA ASN A 570 -50.20 72.11 31.88
C ASN A 570 -49.75 72.07 30.41
N THR A 571 -49.47 73.23 29.81
CA THR A 571 -48.95 73.30 28.43
C THR A 571 -47.53 72.76 28.35
N VAL A 572 -46.69 73.02 29.37
CA VAL A 572 -45.34 72.42 29.45
C VAL A 572 -45.44 70.90 29.57
N VAL A 573 -46.30 70.39 30.45
CA VAL A 573 -46.55 68.95 30.60
C VAL A 573 -46.99 68.31 29.28
N GLN A 574 -48.01 68.88 28.62
CA GLN A 574 -48.49 68.37 27.33
C GLN A 574 -47.42 68.35 26.24
N ARG A 575 -46.56 69.38 26.20
CA ARG A 575 -45.45 69.42 25.24
C ARG A 575 -44.38 68.37 25.58
N LEU A 576 -44.06 68.16 26.86
CA LEU A 576 -43.13 67.12 27.29
C LEU A 576 -43.66 65.71 27.04
N ASP A 577 -44.97 65.47 27.23
CA ASP A 577 -45.62 64.20 26.86
C ASP A 577 -45.50 63.96 25.35
N ARG A 578 -45.67 65.02 24.55
CA ARG A 578 -45.49 64.92 23.11
C ARG A 578 -44.03 64.60 22.73
N ILE A 579 -43.06 65.24 23.38
CA ILE A 579 -41.64 64.95 23.19
C ILE A 579 -41.32 63.51 23.57
N ALA A 580 -41.87 63.00 24.68
CA ALA A 580 -41.73 61.60 25.08
C ALA A 580 -42.26 60.65 23.99
N SER A 581 -43.39 60.97 23.35
CA SER A 581 -43.92 60.17 22.24
C SER A 581 -43.06 60.19 20.97
N LEU A 582 -42.17 61.18 20.82
CA LEU A 582 -41.29 61.33 19.65
C LEU A 582 -39.89 60.75 19.89
N LEU A 583 -39.37 60.83 21.12
CA LEU A 583 -38.01 60.41 21.48
C LEU A 583 -37.96 59.07 22.24
N GLY A 584 -39.10 58.52 22.64
CA GLY A 584 -39.22 57.31 23.46
C GLY A 584 -39.39 57.62 24.95
N GLU A 585 -39.93 56.66 25.71
CA GLU A 585 -40.26 56.84 27.14
C GLU A 585 -39.02 57.08 28.03
N GLU A 586 -37.85 56.60 27.61
CA GLU A 586 -36.58 56.74 28.35
C GLU A 586 -35.79 58.01 28.03
N TRP A 587 -36.39 59.00 27.34
CA TRP A 587 -35.67 60.20 26.94
C TRP A 587 -35.07 61.02 28.11
N GLN A 588 -35.58 60.81 29.33
CA GLN A 588 -35.09 61.45 30.55
C GLN A 588 -34.03 60.62 31.31
N ALA A 589 -33.69 59.42 30.85
CA ALA A 589 -32.63 58.62 31.45
C ALA A 589 -31.30 59.41 31.46
N PRO A 590 -30.44 59.28 32.50
CA PRO A 590 -29.27 60.13 32.68
C PRO A 590 -28.36 60.25 31.44
N GLU A 591 -28.09 59.12 30.77
CA GLU A 591 -27.28 59.08 29.54
C GLU A 591 -27.98 59.79 28.38
N ARG A 592 -29.26 59.49 28.14
CA ARG A 592 -30.02 60.09 27.03
C ARG A 592 -30.27 61.58 27.24
N ALA A 593 -30.49 62.01 28.48
CA ALA A 593 -30.65 63.41 28.84
C ALA A 593 -29.37 64.23 28.58
N LEU A 594 -28.19 63.63 28.75
CA LEU A 594 -26.91 64.27 28.40
C LEU A 594 -26.78 64.44 26.88
N GLU A 595 -27.08 63.40 26.11
CA GLU A 595 -27.03 63.43 24.65
C GLU A 595 -27.96 64.50 24.07
N LEU A 596 -29.19 64.57 24.57
CA LEU A 596 -30.18 65.57 24.20
C LEU A 596 -29.71 67.00 24.53
N GLN A 597 -29.16 67.21 25.73
CA GLN A 597 -28.61 68.52 26.11
C GLN A 597 -27.46 68.95 25.20
N LEU A 598 -26.60 68.01 24.80
CA LEU A 598 -25.50 68.29 23.87
C LEU A 598 -26.03 68.61 22.47
N ALA A 599 -26.95 67.81 21.94
CA ALA A 599 -27.58 68.04 20.64
C ALA A 599 -28.30 69.40 20.57
N LEU A 600 -29.02 69.79 21.63
CA LEU A 600 -29.68 71.10 21.72
C LEU A 600 -28.69 72.28 21.72
N ARG A 601 -27.51 72.12 22.32
CA ARG A 601 -26.45 73.14 22.30
C ARG A 601 -25.79 73.22 20.91
N LEU A 602 -25.52 72.08 20.28
CA LEU A 602 -24.93 72.00 18.95
C LEU A 602 -25.86 72.59 17.88
N HIS A 603 -27.14 72.27 17.94
CA HIS A 603 -28.16 72.82 17.03
C HIS A 603 -28.23 74.35 17.12
N ARG A 604 -28.17 74.92 18.33
CA ARG A 604 -28.12 76.38 18.51
C ARG A 604 -26.90 77.02 17.86
N LEU A 605 -25.73 76.39 17.99
CA LEU A 605 -24.48 76.87 17.39
C LEU A 605 -24.47 76.78 15.86
N THR A 606 -25.28 75.89 15.28
CA THR A 606 -25.42 75.75 13.82
C THR A 606 -26.46 76.71 13.26
N ASP A 607 -27.56 76.96 13.97
CA ASP A 607 -28.55 77.99 13.61
C ASP A 607 -27.95 79.41 13.67
N ASP A 608 -27.16 79.73 14.69
CA ASP A 608 -26.50 81.04 14.86
C ASP A 608 -25.43 81.35 13.78
N ARG A 609 -25.00 80.36 12.98
CA ARG A 609 -24.03 80.55 11.87
C ARG A 609 -24.68 80.72 10.50
N ASN A 610 -25.96 80.37 10.36
CA ASN A 610 -26.74 80.50 9.12
C ASN A 610 -27.70 81.70 9.13
N GLY A 611 -27.70 82.50 10.20
CA GLY A 611 -28.49 83.72 10.38
C GLY A 611 -27.72 85.01 10.09
#